data_AF-A0AA38LN13-F1
#
_entry.id   AF-A0AA38LN13-F1
#
_cell.length_a   1.000
_cell.length_b   1.000
_cell.length_c   1.000
_cell.angle_alpha   90.00
_cell.angle_beta   90.00
_cell.angle_gamma   90.00
#
_symmetry.space_group_name_H-M   'P 1'
#
loop_
_entity.id
_entity.type
_entity.pdbx_description
1 polymer ?
#
loop_
_entity_poly.entity_id
_entity_poly.type
_entity_poly.pdbx_seq_one_letter_code
_entity_poly.pdbx_strand_id
1 'polypeptide(L)' 'NYYRCSDSNCKVKKRVERDALDKGIVITTYEGRHNHQCPSLVYYIEQPSV' A
#
# COMPACT_ATOMS: atom_id res chain seq x y z
N ASN A 1 0.67 -1.56 13.76
CA ASN A 1 1.36 -2.30 12.67
C ASN A 1 2.00 -1.33 11.69
N TYR A 2 3.24 -1.58 11.27
CA TYR A 2 3.97 -0.76 10.30
C TYR A 2 4.28 -1.59 9.07
N TYR A 3 4.06 -1.03 7.88
CA TYR A 3 4.27 -1.71 6.61
C TYR A 3 5.05 -0.81 5.65
N ARG A 4 5.89 -1.42 4.83
CA ARG A 4 6.59 -0.78 3.72
C ARG A 4 6.08 -1.35 2.41
N CYS A 5 6.05 -0.54 1.35
CA CYS A 5 5.82 -1.07 0.01
C CYS A 5 6.89 -2.12 -0.34
N SER A 6 6.46 -3.22 -0.97
CA SER A 6 7.34 -4.33 -1.36
C SER A 6 8.22 -4.03 -2.57
N ASP A 7 7.90 -3.00 -3.35
CA ASP A 7 8.73 -2.56 -4.47
C ASP A 7 10.04 -1.97 -3.95
N SER A 8 11.16 -2.48 -4.46
CA SER A 8 12.52 -2.17 -3.97
C SER A 8 12.88 -0.69 -4.12
N ASN A 9 12.35 -0.01 -5.14
CA ASN A 9 12.59 1.39 -5.42
C ASN A 9 11.55 2.31 -4.79
N CYS A 10 10.55 1.74 -4.09
CA CYS A 10 9.52 2.49 -3.41
C CYS A 10 9.87 2.78 -1.94
N LYS A 11 9.64 4.03 -1.55
CA LYS A 11 9.84 4.51 -0.17
C LYS A 11 8.54 4.68 0.60
N VAL A 12 7.40 4.33 0.01
CA VAL A 12 6.09 4.46 0.65
C VAL A 12 6.00 3.54 1.87
N LYS A 13 5.44 4.10 2.93
CA LYS A 13 5.19 3.42 4.20
C LYS A 13 3.75 3.63 4.62
N LYS A 14 3.20 2.69 5.37
CA LYS A 14 1.92 2.87 6.06
C LYS A 14 1.99 2.41 7.50
N ARG A 15 1.33 3.14 8.39
CA ARG A 15 1.12 2.78 9.78
C ARG A 15 -0.36 2.51 10.01
N VAL A 16 -0.67 1.39 10.63
CA VAL A 16 -2.02 0.97 10.99
C VAL A 16 -2.11 0.91 12.52
N GLU A 17 -2.99 1.70 13.08
CA GLU A 17 -3.24 1.83 14.51
C GLU A 17 -4.73 1.66 14.77
N ARG A 18 -5.10 1.31 16.00
CA ARG A 18 -6.48 1.39 16.46
C ARG A 18 -6.61 2.64 17.31
N ASP A 19 -7.75 3.30 17.22
CA ASP A 19 -8.04 4.42 18.09
C ASP A 19 -8.03 3.98 19.56
N ALA A 20 -7.57 4.87 20.44
CA ALA A 20 -7.41 4.54 21.86
C ALA A 20 -8.75 4.48 22.59
N LEU A 21 -9.74 5.25 22.14
CA LEU A 21 -11.06 5.37 22.75
C LEU A 21 -12.04 4.38 22.10
N ASP A 22 -11.99 4.22 20.78
CA ASP A 22 -12.84 3.30 20.03
C ASP A 22 -12.04 2.26 19.23
N LYS A 23 -11.99 1.03 19.74
CA LYS A 23 -11.28 -0.09 19.08
C LYS A 23 -11.89 -0.52 17.74
N GLY A 24 -13.09 -0.04 17.40
CA GLY A 24 -13.73 -0.21 16.09
C GLY A 24 -13.12 0.70 15.02
N ILE A 25 -12.48 1.80 15.42
CA ILE A 25 -11.83 2.74 14.51
C ILE A 25 -10.39 2.28 14.23
N VAL A 26 -10.08 2.12 12.95
CA VAL A 26 -8.74 1.80 12.45
C VAL A 26 -8.18 3.02 11.74
N ILE A 27 -7.08 3.55 12.28
CA ILE A 27 -6.37 4.70 11.73
C ILE A 27 -5.27 4.17 10.82
N THR A 28 -5.26 4.60 9.56
CA THR A 28 -4.20 4.25 8.61
C THR A 28 -3.54 5.50 8.07
N THR A 29 -2.25 5.67 8.38
CA THR A 29 -1.43 6.79 7.92
C THR A 29 -0.51 6.32 6.81
N TYR A 30 -0.48 7.04 5.68
CA TYR A 30 0.42 6.78 4.55
C TYR A 30 1.47 7.88 4.45
N GLU A 31 2.73 7.50 4.22
CA GLU A 31 3.83 8.43 3.99
C GLU A 31 4.50 8.18 2.64
N GLY A 32 4.65 9.24 1.85
CA GLY A 32 5.27 9.22 0.53
C GLY A 32 4.30 8.99 -0.63
N ARG A 33 4.84 8.87 -1.85
CA ARG A 33 4.09 8.58 -3.08
C ARG A 33 4.69 7.39 -3.80
N HIS A 34 3.85 6.51 -4.33
CA HIS A 34 4.30 5.42 -5.18
C HIS A 34 4.91 5.97 -6.47
N ASN A 35 6.01 5.36 -6.89
CA ASN A 35 6.78 5.69 -8.08
C ASN A 35 6.81 4.52 -9.08
N HIS A 36 5.91 3.57 -8.92
CA HIS A 36 5.75 2.39 -9.77
C HIS A 36 4.26 2.19 -10.04
N GLN A 37 3.95 1.39 -11.07
CA GLN A 37 2.58 1.00 -11.36
C GLN A 37 2.04 0.07 -10.26
N CYS A 38 0.71 0.01 -10.14
CA CYS A 38 0.10 -0.98 -9.28
C CYS A 38 0.45 -2.39 -9.81
N PRO A 39 0.91 -3.33 -8.97
CA PRO A 39 1.20 -4.70 -9.40
C PRO A 39 0.01 -5.35 -10.11
N SER A 40 -1.23 -5.06 -9.70
CA SER A 40 -2.43 -5.56 -10.38
C SER A 40 -2.51 -5.11 -11.83
N LEU A 41 -2.15 -3.86 -12.15
CA LEU A 41 -2.15 -3.36 -13.52
C LEU A 41 -1.13 -4.08 -14.39
N VAL A 42 0.05 -4.39 -13.84
CA VAL A 42 1.06 -5.20 -14.55
C VAL A 42 0.49 -6.57 -14.89
N TYR A 43 -0.18 -7.24 -13.93
CA TYR A 43 -0.82 -8.53 -14.19
C TYR A 43 -1.88 -8.50 -15.29
N TYR A 44 -2.67 -7.41 -15.43
CA TYR A 44 -3.65 -7.29 -16.51
C TYR A 44 -3.03 -6.97 -17.88
N ILE A 45 -1.96 -6.18 -17.91
CA ILE A 45 -1.26 -5.80 -19.16
C ILE A 45 -0.43 -6.97 -19.71
N GLU A 46 0.14 -7.79 -18.83
CA GLU A 46 0.90 -8.99 -19.21
C GLU A 46 0.01 -10.21 -19.49
N GLN A 47 -1.32 -10.11 -19.44
CA GLN A 47 -2.18 -11.20 -19.88
C GLN A 47 -2.04 -11.36 -21.41
N PRO A 48 -1.61 -12.54 -21.90
CA PRO A 48 -1.51 -12.80 -23.32
C PRO A 48 -2.90 -13.04 -23.91
N SER A 49 -3.65 -11.97 -24.19
CA SER A 49 -4.78 -11.97 -25.14
C SER A 49 -5.40 -10.57 -25.32
N VAL A 50 -4.87 -9.80 -26.28
CA VAL A 50 -5.68 -9.18 -27.35
C VAL A 50 -5.09 -9.65 -28.66
#